data_AF-A0A8J3LPK7-F1
#
_entry.id   AF-A0A8J3LPK7-F1
#
_cell.length_a   1.000
_cell.length_b   1.000
_cell.length_c   1.000
_cell.angle_alpha   90.00
_cell.angle_beta   90.00
_cell.angle_gamma   90.00
#
_symmetry.space_group_name_H-M   'P 1'
#
loop_
_entity.id
_entity.type
_entity.pdbx_description
1 polymer ?
#
loop_
_entity_poly.entity_id
_entity_poly.type
_entity_poly.pdbx_seq_one_letter_code
_entity_poly.pdbx_strand_id
1 'polypeptide(L)'
;MMWSLAMAAVLLSATACDPEDAAEKPPAGAGAGKYMSAYTTVTYDLSGGVSLKGTTEAAAYVEGEVSLDSCTKYGKGGTKDGKGIFTLPYREKSKIEGKTIHLQANVSPYQGPGTYEGNKPLAGVMGSEPGLFIDQEGYSVGFEGATSTLTVNADGSGSWKFTGMLPNSHALKPINGTITWTCAERER
;
A
#
# COMPACT_ATOMS: atom_id res chain seq x y z
N MET A 1 76.67 -41.49 -4.10
CA MET A 1 77.25 -41.87 -2.79
C MET A 1 76.43 -41.20 -1.71
N MET A 2 75.85 -42.00 -0.81
CA MET A 2 75.39 -41.72 0.58
C MET A 2 74.96 -40.28 0.94
N TRP A 3 73.67 -40.02 1.19
CA TRP A 3 72.94 -40.12 2.48
C TRP A 3 73.33 -39.07 3.55
N SER A 4 72.38 -38.20 3.89
CA SER A 4 71.99 -37.92 5.29
C SER A 4 70.64 -37.18 5.33
N LEU A 5 69.66 -37.85 5.93
CA LEU A 5 68.36 -37.31 6.32
C LEU A 5 68.50 -36.48 7.60
N ALA A 6 67.74 -35.39 7.69
CA ALA A 6 67.27 -34.86 8.97
C ALA A 6 65.74 -34.68 8.89
N MET A 7 65.04 -35.54 9.61
CA MET A 7 63.59 -35.45 9.85
C MET A 7 63.32 -34.29 10.81
N ALA A 8 62.51 -33.32 10.37
CA ALA A 8 61.81 -32.42 11.28
C ALA A 8 60.38 -32.94 11.44
N ALA A 9 60.07 -33.45 12.63
CA ALA A 9 58.73 -33.82 13.03
C ALA A 9 57.90 -32.54 13.23
N VAL A 10 56.92 -32.30 12.35
CA VAL A 10 55.87 -31.31 12.56
C VAL A 10 54.71 -32.03 13.24
N LEU A 11 54.46 -31.69 14.50
CA LEU A 11 53.26 -32.09 15.22
C LEU A 11 52.03 -31.46 14.55
N LEU A 12 51.18 -32.31 13.97
CA LEU A 12 49.83 -31.92 13.59
C LEU A 12 49.00 -31.71 14.85
N SER A 13 48.67 -30.46 15.17
CA SER A 13 47.53 -30.15 16.02
C SER A 13 46.27 -30.28 15.17
N ALA A 14 45.52 -31.35 15.38
CA ALA A 14 44.18 -31.50 14.83
C ALA A 14 43.27 -30.45 15.46
N THR A 15 42.95 -29.36 14.74
CA THR A 15 41.75 -28.57 15.04
C THR A 15 40.57 -29.37 14.52
N ALA A 16 39.89 -30.03 15.45
CA ALA A 16 38.60 -30.66 15.21
C ALA A 16 37.64 -29.64 14.58
N CYS A 17 36.86 -30.11 13.60
CA CYS A 17 35.69 -29.41 13.10
C CYS A 17 34.64 -29.38 14.21
N ASP A 18 34.34 -28.20 14.76
CA ASP A 18 33.07 -27.95 15.42
C ASP A 18 32.21 -27.08 14.49
N PRO A 19 31.16 -27.64 13.87
CA PRO A 19 30.10 -26.83 13.27
C PRO A 19 29.06 -26.54 14.36
N GLU A 20 29.41 -25.67 15.31
CA GLU A 20 28.44 -25.05 16.22
C GLU A 20 28.58 -23.53 16.11
N ASP A 21 28.29 -22.99 14.92
CA ASP A 21 27.70 -21.67 14.83
C ASP A 21 26.32 -21.78 15.49
N ALA A 22 26.32 -21.60 16.81
CA ALA A 22 25.14 -21.36 17.60
C ALA A 22 24.47 -20.12 17.02
N ALA A 23 23.48 -20.34 16.15
CA ALA A 23 22.48 -19.33 15.84
C ALA A 23 21.98 -18.80 17.19
N GLU A 24 22.36 -17.56 17.51
CA GLU A 24 21.95 -16.88 18.72
C GLU A 24 20.43 -16.88 18.72
N LYS A 25 19.86 -17.78 19.53
CA LYS A 25 18.42 -17.95 19.67
C LYS A 25 17.90 -16.57 20.09
N PRO A 26 17.02 -15.92 19.32
CA PRO A 26 16.52 -14.62 19.70
C PRO A 26 15.96 -14.74 21.12
N PRO A 27 16.24 -13.77 22.00
CA PRO A 27 15.94 -13.88 23.42
C PRO A 27 14.47 -14.29 23.59
N ALA A 28 14.27 -15.48 24.13
CA ALA A 28 12.97 -16.00 24.51
C ALA A 28 12.45 -15.11 25.65
N GLY A 29 11.73 -14.04 25.30
CA GLY A 29 11.29 -13.06 26.29
C GLY A 29 11.09 -11.63 25.78
N ALA A 30 11.26 -11.32 24.49
CA ALA A 30 10.63 -10.11 23.96
C ALA A 30 9.12 -10.37 23.93
N GLY A 31 8.42 -9.94 24.98
CA GLY A 31 6.96 -10.01 25.02
C GLY A 31 6.41 -9.51 23.70
N ALA A 32 5.50 -10.27 23.09
CA ALA A 32 4.77 -9.83 21.91
C ALA A 32 4.00 -8.56 22.30
N GLY A 33 4.64 -7.41 22.13
CA GLY A 33 4.02 -6.12 22.35
C GLY A 33 2.81 -6.06 21.44
N LYS A 34 1.68 -5.59 21.98
CA LYS A 34 0.49 -5.32 21.16
C LYS A 34 0.89 -4.30 20.09
N TYR A 35 1.04 -4.74 18.85
CA TYR A 35 1.37 -3.85 17.74
C TYR A 35 0.06 -3.24 17.24
N MET A 36 -0.09 -1.93 17.39
CA MET A 36 -1.22 -1.22 16.78
C MET A 36 -0.99 -1.13 15.27
N SER A 37 -2.07 -1.25 14.51
CA SER A 37 -2.07 -1.02 13.06
C SER A 37 -3.28 -0.19 12.67
N ALA A 38 -3.08 0.75 11.76
CA ALA A 38 -4.17 1.52 11.18
C ALA A 38 -4.92 0.68 10.14
N TYR A 39 -6.25 0.76 10.17
CA TYR A 39 -7.16 0.11 9.24
C TYR A 39 -8.17 1.13 8.72
N THR A 40 -8.48 1.04 7.44
CA THR A 40 -9.48 1.90 6.79
C THR A 40 -10.76 1.13 6.51
N THR A 41 -11.91 1.73 6.78
CA THR A 41 -13.20 1.25 6.30
C THR A 41 -13.62 2.12 5.13
N VAL A 42 -13.75 1.54 3.94
CA VAL A 42 -13.96 2.23 2.67
C VAL A 42 -15.36 1.96 2.17
N THR A 43 -16.15 3.00 1.96
CA THR A 43 -17.51 2.94 1.44
C THR A 43 -17.55 3.47 0.03
N TYR A 44 -18.18 2.72 -0.87
CA TYR A 44 -18.35 3.04 -2.28
C TYR A 44 -19.82 3.35 -2.54
N ASP A 45 -20.07 4.45 -3.24
CA ASP A 45 -21.38 4.80 -3.82
C ASP A 45 -21.15 5.18 -5.28
N LEU A 46 -21.37 4.23 -6.18
CA LEU A 46 -21.10 4.34 -7.61
C LEU A 46 -22.40 4.31 -8.41
N SER A 47 -22.40 5.02 -9.54
CA SER A 47 -23.53 5.09 -10.47
C SER A 47 -23.07 5.30 -11.91
N GLY A 48 -23.97 5.06 -12.88
CA GLY A 48 -23.70 5.26 -14.31
C GLY A 48 -23.56 3.94 -15.04
N GLY A 49 -22.43 3.73 -15.72
CA GLY A 49 -22.14 2.46 -16.42
C GLY A 49 -22.07 1.24 -15.50
N VAL A 50 -21.68 1.45 -14.25
CA VAL A 50 -21.77 0.50 -13.15
C VAL A 50 -22.39 1.22 -11.97
N SER A 51 -23.40 0.60 -11.37
CA SER A 51 -23.98 1.05 -10.10
C SER A 51 -23.65 0.03 -9.03
N LEU A 52 -23.14 0.50 -7.90
CA LEU A 52 -22.69 -0.37 -6.82
C LEU A 52 -22.62 0.41 -5.52
N LYS A 53 -23.11 -0.17 -4.42
CA LYS A 53 -22.97 0.40 -3.09
C LYS A 53 -22.47 -0.65 -2.10
N GLY A 54 -21.46 -0.30 -1.31
CA GLY A 54 -21.01 -1.20 -0.27
C GLY A 54 -19.73 -0.75 0.41
N THR A 55 -19.28 -1.56 1.36
CA THR A 55 -18.15 -1.25 2.21
C THR A 55 -17.12 -2.36 2.17
N THR A 56 -15.85 -1.99 2.26
CA THR A 56 -14.72 -2.91 2.41
C THR A 56 -13.83 -2.40 3.53
N GLU A 57 -13.03 -3.27 4.13
CA GLU A 57 -11.97 -2.84 5.04
C GLU A 57 -10.61 -3.04 4.39
N ALA A 58 -9.59 -2.29 4.76
CA ALA A 58 -8.21 -2.50 4.31
C ALA A 58 -7.23 -2.15 5.44
N ALA A 59 -6.06 -2.80 5.46
CA ALA A 59 -4.97 -2.25 6.26
C ALA A 59 -4.55 -0.92 5.62
N ALA A 60 -4.33 0.10 6.45
CA ALA A 60 -3.78 1.35 5.95
C ALA A 60 -2.38 1.08 5.37
N TYR A 61 -2.10 1.67 4.22
CA TYR A 61 -0.85 1.50 3.50
C TYR A 61 -0.48 2.84 2.85
N VAL A 62 0.82 3.16 2.86
CA VAL A 62 1.39 4.28 2.11
C VAL A 62 2.61 3.74 1.39
N GLU A 63 2.68 4.00 0.09
CA GLU A 63 3.80 3.53 -0.73
C GLU A 63 5.14 4.09 -0.23
N GLY A 64 6.07 3.20 0.08
CA GLY A 64 7.39 3.54 0.64
C GLY A 64 7.46 3.50 2.17
N GLU A 65 6.33 3.34 2.87
CA GLU A 65 6.28 3.24 4.33
C GLU A 65 6.19 1.77 4.79
N VAL A 66 6.99 1.41 5.79
CA VAL A 66 7.09 0.01 6.29
C VAL A 66 6.16 -0.27 7.48
N SER A 67 5.62 0.77 8.14
CA SER A 67 4.69 0.61 9.26
C SER A 67 3.81 1.84 9.46
N LEU A 68 2.49 1.61 9.47
CA LEU A 68 1.48 2.61 9.83
C LEU A 68 0.76 2.16 11.10
N ASP A 69 1.35 2.54 12.24
CA ASP A 69 0.83 2.21 13.58
C ASP A 69 -0.30 3.12 14.05
N SER A 70 -0.59 4.19 13.29
CA SER A 70 -1.60 5.18 13.66
C SER A 70 -2.27 5.82 12.45
N CYS A 71 -3.52 6.23 12.64
CA CYS A 71 -4.31 6.89 11.60
C CYS A 71 -3.78 8.29 11.27
N THR A 72 -3.20 8.98 12.25
CA THR A 72 -2.50 10.24 12.02
C THR A 72 -1.27 10.06 11.13
N LYS A 73 -0.50 8.97 11.27
CA LYS A 73 0.61 8.68 10.33
C LYS A 73 0.09 8.38 8.94
N TYR A 74 -0.98 7.60 8.83
CA TYR A 74 -1.64 7.36 7.54
C TYR A 74 -2.05 8.68 6.85
N GLY A 75 -2.75 9.57 7.57
CA GLY A 75 -3.18 10.88 7.06
C GLY A 75 -2.04 11.85 6.75
N LYS A 76 -0.84 11.68 7.32
CA LYS A 76 0.35 12.46 6.95
C LYS A 76 0.95 12.06 5.61
N GLY A 77 0.60 10.88 5.10
CA GLY A 77 1.25 10.30 3.93
C GLY A 77 2.71 9.95 4.21
N GLY A 78 3.47 9.74 3.14
CA GLY A 78 4.87 9.35 3.16
C GLY A 78 5.67 10.10 2.11
N THR A 79 6.86 9.61 1.80
CA THR A 79 7.73 10.20 0.76
C THR A 79 8.20 9.13 -0.23
N LYS A 80 8.07 9.42 -1.52
CA LYS A 80 8.59 8.60 -2.61
C LYS A 80 9.32 9.48 -3.62
N ASP A 81 10.54 9.10 -4.00
CA ASP A 81 11.39 9.84 -4.95
C ASP A 81 11.55 11.34 -4.58
N GLY A 82 11.64 11.63 -3.28
CA GLY A 82 11.76 12.99 -2.74
C GLY A 82 10.48 13.83 -2.80
N LYS A 83 9.33 13.24 -3.16
CA LYS A 83 8.02 13.90 -3.21
C LYS A 83 7.08 13.29 -2.18
N GLY A 84 6.25 14.12 -1.57
CA GLY A 84 5.17 13.63 -0.72
C GLY A 84 4.20 12.75 -1.51
N ILE A 85 3.72 11.69 -0.88
CA ILE A 85 2.74 10.76 -1.44
C ILE A 85 1.69 10.40 -0.40
N PHE A 86 0.44 10.28 -0.82
CA PHE A 86 -0.61 9.67 0.00
C PHE A 86 -1.30 8.58 -0.81
N THR A 87 -1.31 7.35 -0.30
CA THR A 87 -1.97 6.23 -0.98
C THR A 87 -3.41 6.14 -0.51
N LEU A 88 -4.36 6.22 -1.45
CA LEU A 88 -5.77 5.98 -1.14
C LEU A 88 -5.93 4.57 -0.57
N PRO A 89 -6.98 4.31 0.24
CA PRO A 89 -7.20 3.00 0.83
C PRO A 89 -7.12 1.87 -0.20
N TYR A 90 -6.07 1.07 -0.10
CA TYR A 90 -5.74 0.04 -1.07
C TYR A 90 -6.08 -1.34 -0.50
N ARG A 91 -6.88 -2.11 -1.23
CA ARG A 91 -7.01 -3.54 -0.97
C ARG A 91 -7.06 -4.30 -2.28
N GLU A 92 -6.27 -5.35 -2.35
CA GLU A 92 -6.39 -6.31 -3.42
C GLU A 92 -7.73 -7.05 -3.32
N LYS A 93 -8.50 -6.97 -4.40
CA LYS A 93 -9.60 -7.89 -4.72
C LYS A 93 -10.73 -7.99 -3.68
N SER A 94 -11.09 -6.87 -3.05
CA SER A 94 -12.33 -6.81 -2.26
C SER A 94 -13.55 -7.11 -3.12
N LYS A 95 -14.60 -7.72 -2.56
CA LYS A 95 -15.85 -7.95 -3.29
C LYS A 95 -17.01 -7.14 -2.71
N ILE A 96 -17.73 -6.43 -3.57
CA ILE A 96 -19.01 -5.80 -3.26
C ILE A 96 -20.02 -6.29 -4.30
N GLU A 97 -21.16 -6.80 -3.87
CA GLU A 97 -22.21 -7.31 -4.78
C GLU A 97 -21.68 -8.31 -5.83
N GLY A 98 -20.69 -9.13 -5.46
CA GLY A 98 -20.06 -10.12 -6.35
C GLY A 98 -19.00 -9.57 -7.31
N LYS A 99 -18.87 -8.23 -7.43
CA LYS A 99 -17.85 -7.57 -8.24
C LYS A 99 -16.57 -7.40 -7.47
N THR A 100 -15.44 -7.64 -8.11
CA THR A 100 -14.12 -7.36 -7.54
C THR A 100 -13.84 -5.87 -7.64
N ILE A 101 -13.45 -5.20 -6.57
CA ILE A 101 -13.14 -3.78 -6.57
C ILE A 101 -11.74 -3.55 -6.05
N HIS A 102 -11.04 -2.68 -6.75
CA HIS A 102 -9.67 -2.31 -6.43
C HIS A 102 -9.48 -0.81 -6.62
N LEU A 103 -9.17 -0.10 -5.55
CA LEU A 103 -8.81 1.30 -5.60
C LEU A 103 -7.28 1.40 -5.65
N GLN A 104 -6.76 1.90 -6.76
CA GLN A 104 -5.32 2.00 -6.99
C GLN A 104 -4.99 3.42 -7.44
N ALA A 105 -4.84 4.32 -6.47
CA ALA A 105 -4.42 5.69 -6.73
C ALA A 105 -3.61 6.23 -5.56
N ASN A 106 -2.68 7.11 -5.89
CA ASN A 106 -1.92 7.95 -4.98
C ASN A 106 -2.28 9.41 -5.23
N VAL A 107 -2.12 10.26 -4.22
CA VAL A 107 -1.97 11.71 -4.40
C VAL A 107 -0.48 12.01 -4.46
N SER A 108 0.01 12.61 -5.55
CA SER A 108 1.39 13.06 -5.68
C SER A 108 1.50 14.27 -6.63
N PRO A 109 2.18 15.37 -6.24
CA PRO A 109 2.81 15.59 -4.92
C PRO A 109 1.76 15.81 -3.83
N TYR A 110 1.92 15.11 -2.71
CA TYR A 110 1.11 15.27 -1.50
C TYR A 110 1.74 16.29 -0.56
N GLN A 111 0.96 17.25 -0.09
CA GLN A 111 1.44 18.34 0.79
C GLN A 111 0.90 18.22 2.22
N GLY A 112 0.22 17.11 2.53
CA GLY A 112 -0.46 16.88 3.81
C GLY A 112 -1.99 16.91 3.68
N PRO A 113 -2.72 16.75 4.80
CA PRO A 113 -4.17 16.80 4.82
C PRO A 113 -4.72 18.06 4.16
N GLY A 114 -5.80 17.91 3.40
CA GLY A 114 -6.39 18.98 2.61
C GLY A 114 -7.25 18.44 1.47
N THR A 115 -7.72 19.37 0.64
CA THR A 115 -8.52 19.08 -0.55
C THR A 115 -7.66 19.26 -1.81
N TYR A 116 -7.76 18.28 -2.69
CA TYR A 116 -7.04 18.14 -3.94
C TYR A 116 -8.06 18.10 -5.07
N GLU A 117 -8.04 19.10 -5.93
CA GLU A 117 -8.99 19.24 -7.03
C GLU A 117 -8.36 18.89 -8.38
N GLY A 118 -9.21 18.40 -9.28
CA GLY A 118 -8.85 18.07 -10.65
C GLY A 118 -8.22 16.69 -10.80
N ASN A 119 -7.83 16.39 -12.04
CA ASN A 119 -7.39 15.06 -12.48
C ASN A 119 -5.88 14.84 -12.34
N LYS A 120 -5.12 15.90 -12.02
CA LYS A 120 -3.65 15.90 -11.99
C LYS A 120 -2.97 15.49 -10.66
N PRO A 121 -3.62 15.53 -9.47
CA PRO A 121 -2.93 15.09 -8.27
C PRO A 121 -2.86 13.57 -8.17
N LEU A 122 -3.62 12.82 -8.99
CA LEU A 122 -3.63 11.37 -8.91
C LEU A 122 -2.47 10.74 -9.69
N ALA A 123 -1.70 9.90 -9.01
CA ALA A 123 -0.60 9.12 -9.56
C ALA A 123 -0.86 7.61 -9.35
N GLY A 124 -0.35 6.79 -10.25
CA GLY A 124 -0.41 5.34 -10.10
C GLY A 124 0.25 4.83 -8.83
N VAL A 125 -0.20 3.68 -8.34
CA VAL A 125 0.48 2.94 -7.26
C VAL A 125 1.42 1.94 -7.92
N MET A 126 2.70 1.92 -7.52
CA MET A 126 3.68 0.97 -8.08
C MET A 126 3.80 0.99 -9.62
N GLY A 127 3.58 2.15 -10.25
CA GLY A 127 3.68 2.31 -11.71
C GLY A 127 2.43 1.91 -12.50
N SER A 128 1.30 1.63 -11.84
CA SER A 128 0.01 1.39 -12.48
C SER A 128 -0.60 2.66 -13.08
N GLU A 129 -1.69 2.53 -13.83
CA GLU A 129 -2.60 3.67 -14.05
C GLU A 129 -3.33 4.00 -12.74
N PRO A 130 -3.48 5.28 -12.37
CA PRO A 130 -4.32 5.68 -11.24
C PRO A 130 -5.80 5.46 -11.58
N GLY A 131 -6.52 4.76 -10.71
CA GLY A 131 -7.93 4.56 -10.96
C GLY A 131 -8.67 3.69 -9.96
N LEU A 132 -9.93 3.48 -10.31
CA LEU A 132 -10.81 2.49 -9.70
C LEU A 132 -10.96 1.34 -10.69
N PHE A 133 -10.67 0.13 -10.27
CA PHE A 133 -10.88 -1.05 -11.09
C PHE A 133 -12.07 -1.84 -10.56
N ILE A 134 -12.96 -2.21 -11.48
CA ILE A 134 -14.13 -3.05 -11.21
C ILE A 134 -13.98 -4.29 -12.09
N ASP A 135 -13.85 -5.45 -11.44
CA ASP A 135 -13.44 -6.71 -12.05
C ASP A 135 -12.06 -6.58 -12.72
N GLN A 136 -12.00 -6.60 -14.06
CA GLN A 136 -10.77 -6.38 -14.83
C GLN A 136 -10.76 -5.03 -15.55
N GLU A 137 -11.82 -4.23 -15.39
CA GLU A 137 -11.98 -2.96 -16.06
C GLU A 137 -11.41 -1.83 -15.22
N GLY A 138 -10.51 -1.04 -15.79
CA GLY A 138 -9.98 0.18 -15.18
C GLY A 138 -10.82 1.40 -15.53
N TYR A 139 -11.08 2.23 -14.53
CA TYR A 139 -11.69 3.54 -14.70
C TYR A 139 -10.70 4.62 -14.24
N SER A 140 -10.48 5.64 -15.07
CA SER A 140 -9.53 6.72 -14.79
C SER A 140 -10.16 8.12 -14.95
N VAL A 141 -9.60 9.07 -14.21
CA VAL A 141 -9.88 10.51 -14.36
C VAL A 141 -8.86 11.12 -15.32
N GLY A 142 -9.07 10.99 -16.63
CA GLY A 142 -8.06 11.37 -17.62
C GLY A 142 -8.52 12.32 -18.72
N PHE A 143 -9.82 12.58 -18.85
CA PHE A 143 -10.41 13.13 -20.07
C PHE A 143 -11.15 14.46 -19.84
N GLU A 144 -11.30 15.24 -20.92
CA GLU A 144 -12.06 16.48 -20.90
C GLU A 144 -13.50 16.23 -20.41
N GLY A 145 -13.93 17.01 -19.41
CA GLY A 145 -15.27 16.92 -18.82
C GLY A 145 -15.38 16.04 -17.56
N ALA A 146 -14.36 15.24 -17.22
CA ALA A 146 -14.33 14.52 -15.94
C ALA A 146 -13.93 15.46 -14.80
N THR A 147 -14.56 15.32 -13.63
CA THR A 147 -14.21 16.05 -12.41
C THR A 147 -13.79 15.12 -11.30
N SER A 148 -12.92 15.61 -10.42
CA SER A 148 -12.37 14.87 -9.28
C SER A 148 -12.08 15.84 -8.14
N THR A 149 -12.58 15.52 -6.95
CA THR A 149 -12.29 16.23 -5.71
C THR A 149 -11.97 15.18 -4.66
N LEU A 150 -10.76 15.23 -4.12
CA LEU A 150 -10.28 14.33 -3.09
C LEU A 150 -9.96 15.13 -1.83
N THR A 151 -10.43 14.67 -0.68
CA THR A 151 -10.15 15.27 0.62
C THR A 151 -9.49 14.22 1.51
N VAL A 152 -8.35 14.57 2.10
CA VAL A 152 -7.69 13.79 3.15
C VAL A 152 -7.71 14.59 4.44
N ASN A 153 -8.20 14.00 5.52
CA ASN A 153 -8.25 14.61 6.84
C ASN A 153 -7.02 14.22 7.66
N ALA A 154 -6.70 15.03 8.67
CA ALA A 154 -5.54 14.80 9.53
C ALA A 154 -5.64 13.53 10.40
N ASP A 155 -6.86 13.03 10.60
CA ASP A 155 -7.16 11.76 11.27
C ASP A 155 -7.07 10.54 10.33
N GLY A 156 -6.61 10.72 9.09
CA GLY A 156 -6.49 9.65 8.10
C GLY A 156 -7.80 9.26 7.41
N SER A 157 -8.94 9.84 7.80
CA SER A 157 -10.20 9.70 7.06
C SER A 157 -10.20 10.56 5.80
N GLY A 158 -11.19 10.38 4.92
CA GLY A 158 -11.31 11.22 3.74
C GLY A 158 -12.40 10.79 2.78
N SER A 159 -12.39 11.44 1.62
CA SER A 159 -13.32 11.15 0.53
C SER A 159 -12.72 11.44 -0.84
N TRP A 160 -13.21 10.75 -1.85
CA TRP A 160 -12.94 11.01 -3.25
C TRP A 160 -14.27 11.02 -4.01
N LYS A 161 -14.64 12.18 -4.53
CA LYS A 161 -15.81 12.39 -5.36
C LYS A 161 -15.38 12.63 -6.79
N PHE A 162 -16.03 11.97 -7.73
CA PHE A 162 -15.72 12.10 -9.15
C PHE A 162 -16.98 12.01 -10.02
N THR A 163 -16.89 12.60 -11.20
CA THR A 163 -17.92 12.49 -12.24
C THR A 163 -17.27 12.20 -13.59
N GLY A 164 -17.91 11.34 -14.39
CA GLY A 164 -17.49 11.07 -15.76
C GLY A 164 -16.17 10.31 -15.88
N MET A 165 -15.81 9.47 -14.91
CA MET A 165 -14.66 8.57 -15.05
C MET A 165 -14.91 7.60 -16.20
N LEU A 166 -13.98 7.58 -17.16
CA LEU A 166 -14.12 6.73 -18.34
C LEU A 166 -13.52 5.34 -18.08
N PRO A 167 -14.17 4.29 -18.59
CA PRO A 167 -13.57 2.96 -18.66
C PRO A 167 -12.46 2.94 -19.71
N ASN A 168 -11.49 2.04 -19.53
CA ASN A 168 -10.47 1.73 -20.52
C ASN A 168 -11.09 1.04 -21.77
N SER A 169 -12.17 0.29 -21.58
CA SER A 169 -12.97 -0.30 -22.65
C SER A 169 -14.01 0.67 -23.21
N HIS A 170 -13.90 0.98 -24.51
CA HIS A 170 -14.84 1.84 -25.23
C HIS A 170 -16.29 1.32 -25.28
N ALA A 171 -16.52 0.05 -24.96
CA ALA A 171 -17.87 -0.54 -24.94
C ALA A 171 -18.65 -0.18 -23.66
N LEU A 172 -17.98 0.31 -22.63
CA LEU A 172 -18.56 0.61 -21.33
C LEU A 172 -18.88 2.09 -21.18
N LYS A 173 -19.86 2.38 -20.33
CA LYS A 173 -20.30 3.76 -20.05
C LYS A 173 -19.47 4.38 -18.91
N PRO A 174 -19.35 5.72 -18.89
CA PRO A 174 -18.72 6.43 -17.78
C PRO A 174 -19.41 6.14 -16.44
N ILE A 175 -18.66 6.28 -15.36
CA ILE A 175 -19.18 6.19 -13.99
C ILE A 175 -19.01 7.51 -13.24
N ASN A 176 -19.87 7.69 -12.25
CA ASN A 176 -19.81 8.75 -11.24
C ASN A 176 -19.79 8.09 -9.88
N GLY A 177 -19.19 8.74 -8.89
CA GLY A 177 -19.17 8.14 -7.57
C GLY A 177 -18.63 9.01 -6.47
N THR A 178 -18.87 8.53 -5.26
CA THR A 178 -18.21 8.98 -4.05
C THR A 178 -17.65 7.76 -3.34
N ILE A 179 -16.37 7.81 -3.02
CA ILE A 179 -15.69 6.85 -2.18
C ILE A 179 -15.32 7.58 -0.90
N THR A 180 -15.77 7.09 0.25
CA THR A 180 -15.40 7.65 1.56
C THR A 180 -14.61 6.63 2.34
N TRP A 181 -13.75 7.08 3.25
CA TRP A 181 -13.10 6.17 4.18
C TRP A 181 -12.98 6.79 5.57
N THR A 182 -13.08 5.93 6.57
CA THR A 182 -12.65 6.22 7.93
C THR A 182 -11.36 5.48 8.22
N CYS A 183 -10.62 5.92 9.22
CA CYS A 183 -9.46 5.21 9.74
C CYS A 183 -9.67 4.87 11.22
N ALA A 184 -9.29 3.66 11.63
CA ALA A 184 -9.28 3.23 13.01
C ALA A 184 -8.00 2.42 13.32
N GLU A 185 -7.54 2.49 14.56
CA GLU A 185 -6.38 1.74 15.03
C GLU A 185 -6.84 0.46 15.73
N ARG A 186 -6.21 -0.68 15.43
CA ARG A 186 -6.55 -1.99 15.99
C ARG A 186 -5.28 -2.71 16.44
N GLU A 187 -5.37 -3.49 17.52
CA GLU A 187 -4.31 -4.41 17.91
C GLU A 187 -4.19 -5.54 16.87
N ARG A 188 -2.96 -5.84 16.46
CA ARG A 188 -2.62 -6.91 15.52
C ARG A 188 -2.25 -8.21 16.23
#